data_AF-A0A2J7ZK13-F1
#
_entry.id   AF-A0A2J7ZK13-F1
#
_cell.length_a   1.000
_cell.length_b   1.000
_cell.length_c   1.000
_cell.angle_alpha   90.00
_cell.angle_beta   90.00
_cell.angle_gamma   90.00
#
_symmetry.space_group_name_H-M   'P 1'
#
loop_
_entity.id
_entity.type
_entity.pdbx_description
1 polymer ?
#
loop_
_entity_poly.entity_id
_entity_poly.type
_entity_poly.pdbx_seq_one_letter_code
_entity_poly.pdbx_strand_id
1 'polypeptide(L)'
;MTNEHLEGALAQYYGLSYLSFRSASHPMMTLQLDKRFRWNETVNPANNHYGVSGHKMIADMAVYLVQETYIDMLLNAIEALDVCISSIPPMYPGNLPPNATMCITGIAFQNVVKRSIGWDFINEGTAEKQKYGYVSWTPGNELVVVVDSLRPLLPITTKIPVLLHYLKSYQHMGMAIIRY
;
A
#
# COMPACT_ATOMS: atom_id res chain seq x y z
N MET A 1 0.97 -12.52 14.47
CA MET A 1 1.96 -11.94 13.51
C MET A 1 1.41 -10.61 13.04
N THR A 2 2.20 -9.52 13.04
CA THR A 2 1.76 -8.19 12.56
C THR A 2 2.23 -7.96 11.13
N ASN A 3 1.65 -7.00 10.40
CA ASN A 3 2.10 -6.63 9.05
C ASN A 3 3.61 -6.33 9.00
N GLU A 4 4.11 -5.63 10.01
CA GLU A 4 5.53 -5.29 10.16
C GLU A 4 6.46 -6.53 10.22
N HIS A 5 6.00 -7.66 10.77
CA HIS A 5 6.80 -8.90 10.74
C HIS A 5 6.88 -9.48 9.32
N LEU A 6 5.81 -9.36 8.53
CA LEU A 6 5.80 -9.82 7.14
C LEU A 6 6.68 -8.91 6.27
N GLU A 7 6.58 -7.60 6.46
CA GLU A 7 7.39 -6.60 5.75
C GLU A 7 8.89 -6.77 6.06
N GLY A 8 9.25 -6.95 7.34
CA GLY A 8 10.63 -7.20 7.73
C GLY A 8 11.18 -8.52 7.17
N ALA A 9 10.38 -9.59 7.18
CA ALA A 9 10.78 -10.86 6.58
C ALA A 9 10.97 -10.76 5.06
N LEU A 10 10.11 -9.99 4.39
CA LEU A 10 10.23 -9.71 2.95
C LEU A 10 11.50 -8.93 2.64
N ALA A 11 11.80 -7.89 3.42
CA ALA A 11 13.00 -7.09 3.26
C ALA A 11 14.27 -7.93 3.45
N GLN A 12 14.33 -8.76 4.49
CA GLN A 12 15.44 -9.69 4.71
C GLN A 12 15.60 -10.69 3.57
N TYR A 13 14.49 -11.27 3.08
CA TYR A 13 14.52 -12.26 2.01
C TYR A 13 15.11 -11.71 0.70
N TYR A 14 14.82 -10.46 0.37
CA TYR A 14 15.33 -9.79 -0.83
C TYR A 14 16.57 -8.92 -0.59
N GLY A 15 17.17 -8.96 0.61
CA GLY A 15 18.35 -8.16 0.94
C GLY A 15 18.10 -6.65 0.90
N LEU A 16 16.87 -6.20 1.18
CA LEU A 16 16.49 -4.79 1.21
C LEU A 16 16.74 -4.19 2.60
N SER A 17 17.18 -2.93 2.62
CA SER A 17 17.23 -2.14 3.86
C SER A 17 15.83 -1.96 4.45
N TYR A 18 15.73 -2.00 5.78
CA TYR A 18 14.45 -1.95 6.50
C TYR A 18 14.57 -1.14 7.79
N LEU A 19 13.64 -0.20 7.99
CA LEU A 19 13.51 0.58 9.22
C LEU A 19 12.18 0.27 9.88
N SER A 20 12.24 -0.13 11.16
CA SER A 20 11.07 -0.36 11.98
C SER A 20 10.84 0.83 12.90
N PHE A 21 9.82 1.64 12.60
CA PHE A 21 9.41 2.71 13.51
C PHE A 21 8.97 2.13 14.85
N ARG A 22 8.29 0.98 14.86
CA ARG A 22 7.90 0.29 16.09
C ARG A 22 9.12 -0.02 16.95
N SER A 23 10.12 -0.72 16.43
CA SER A 23 11.29 -1.09 17.23
C SER A 23 12.11 0.12 17.67
N ALA A 24 12.25 1.13 16.81
CA ALA A 24 13.05 2.30 17.12
C ALA A 24 12.38 3.22 18.16
N SER A 25 11.07 3.44 18.05
CA SER A 25 10.39 4.53 18.76
C SER A 25 9.33 4.08 19.76
N HIS A 26 8.69 2.93 19.54
CA HIS A 26 7.63 2.46 20.45
C HIS A 26 8.13 2.28 21.89
N PRO A 27 9.30 1.66 22.15
CA PRO A 27 9.82 1.58 23.52
C PRO A 27 10.03 2.97 24.15
N MET A 28 10.54 3.94 23.39
CA MET A 28 10.73 5.31 23.88
C MET A 28 9.39 5.94 24.26
N MET A 29 8.36 5.73 23.45
CA MET A 29 7.03 6.30 23.67
C MET A 29 6.22 5.61 24.77
N THR A 30 6.34 4.29 24.91
CA THR A 30 5.54 3.52 25.88
C THR A 30 6.19 3.40 27.24
N LEU A 31 7.52 3.31 27.30
CA LEU A 31 8.24 3.26 28.57
C LEU A 31 8.33 4.65 29.22
N GLN A 32 8.10 5.72 28.44
CA GLN A 32 8.11 7.12 28.91
C GLN A 32 9.39 7.49 29.67
N LEU A 33 10.52 6.87 29.32
CA LEU A 33 11.83 7.13 29.96
C LEU A 33 12.28 8.57 29.73
N ASP A 34 11.80 9.21 28.67
CA ASP A 34 12.06 10.59 28.35
C ASP A 34 10.74 11.30 27.96
N LYS A 35 10.49 12.43 28.63
CA LYS A 35 9.26 13.22 28.46
C LYS A 35 9.15 13.85 27.07
N ARG A 36 10.23 13.89 26.28
CA ARG A 36 10.24 14.41 24.90
C ARG A 36 9.59 13.48 23.88
N PHE A 37 9.38 12.20 24.22
CA PHE A 37 8.85 11.19 23.31
C PHE A 37 7.47 10.71 23.73
N ARG A 38 6.61 11.59 24.24
CA ARG A 38 5.27 11.15 24.67
C ARG A 38 4.45 10.68 23.48
N TRP A 39 3.69 9.61 23.69
CA TRP A 39 2.82 9.04 22.65
C TRP A 39 1.86 10.08 22.08
N ASN A 40 1.19 10.86 22.93
CA ASN A 40 0.22 11.89 22.51
C ASN A 40 0.84 13.10 21.80
N GLU A 41 2.16 13.29 21.89
CA GLU A 41 2.89 14.34 21.17
C GLU A 41 3.44 13.84 19.82
N THR A 42 3.55 12.51 19.67
CA THR A 42 4.13 11.84 18.50
C THR A 42 3.04 11.29 17.57
N VAL A 43 1.97 10.74 18.15
CA VAL A 43 0.85 10.10 17.48
C VAL A 43 -0.45 10.78 17.92
N ASN A 44 -1.26 11.18 16.95
CA ASN A 44 -2.60 11.70 17.17
C ASN A 44 -3.52 10.55 17.61
N PRO A 45 -4.06 10.57 18.84
CA PRO A 45 -4.88 9.48 19.35
C PRO A 45 -6.24 9.36 18.64
N ALA A 46 -6.71 10.40 17.95
CA ALA A 46 -8.02 10.38 17.28
C ALA A 46 -8.03 9.58 15.98
N ASN A 47 -6.87 9.44 15.31
CA ASN A 47 -6.78 8.84 13.99
C ASN A 47 -5.51 8.03 13.74
N ASN A 48 -4.67 7.85 14.76
CA ASN A 48 -3.40 7.13 14.70
C ASN A 48 -2.41 7.67 13.63
N HIS A 49 -2.58 8.93 13.19
CA HIS A 49 -1.61 9.61 12.34
C HIS A 49 -0.50 10.25 13.16
N TYR A 50 0.68 10.40 12.58
CA TYR A 50 1.78 11.08 13.24
C TYR A 50 1.53 12.60 13.31
N GLY A 51 1.84 13.17 14.47
CA GLY A 51 1.94 14.62 14.62
C GLY A 51 3.22 15.15 13.98
N VAL A 52 3.45 16.47 14.08
CA VAL A 52 4.67 17.11 13.55
C VAL A 52 5.93 16.46 14.13
N SER A 53 5.97 16.19 15.43
CA SER A 53 7.10 15.55 16.09
C SER A 53 7.31 14.12 15.59
N GLY A 54 6.24 13.33 15.42
CA GLY A 54 6.34 11.97 14.89
C GLY A 54 6.86 11.93 13.45
N HIS A 55 6.40 12.84 12.59
CA HIS A 55 6.94 12.98 11.24
C HIS A 55 8.43 13.35 11.24
N LYS A 56 8.87 14.24 12.14
CA LYS A 56 10.29 14.57 12.29
C LYS A 56 11.11 13.36 12.74
N MET A 57 10.64 12.59 13.72
CA MET A 57 11.33 11.37 14.16
C MET A 57 11.48 10.35 13.02
N ILE A 58 10.43 10.15 12.21
CA ILE A 58 10.50 9.26 11.04
C ILE A 58 11.51 9.78 10.01
N ALA A 59 11.51 11.09 9.76
CA ALA A 59 12.47 11.72 8.85
C ALA A 59 13.91 11.56 9.34
N ASP A 60 14.16 11.80 10.63
CA ASP A 60 15.49 11.65 11.25
C ASP A 60 15.99 10.20 11.14
N MET A 61 15.11 9.21 11.35
CA MET A 61 15.47 7.79 11.16
C MET A 61 15.87 7.49 9.70
N ALA A 62 15.15 8.03 8.73
CA ALA A 62 15.47 7.82 7.31
C ALA A 62 16.79 8.52 6.93
N VAL A 63 17.00 9.74 7.40
CA VAL A 63 18.25 10.49 7.19
C VAL A 63 19.43 9.75 7.82
N TYR A 64 19.27 9.27 9.06
CA TYR A 64 20.29 8.49 9.75
C TYR A 64 20.70 7.24 8.97
N LEU A 65 19.75 6.47 8.45
CA LEU A 65 20.06 5.30 7.60
C LEU A 65 20.89 5.68 6.37
N VAL A 66 20.52 6.77 5.67
CA VAL A 66 21.26 7.24 4.50
C VAL A 66 22.67 7.69 4.88
N GLN A 67 22.82 8.40 6.00
CA GLN A 67 24.12 8.84 6.50
C GLN A 67 25.02 7.68 6.89
N GLU A 68 24.50 6.70 7.63
CA GLU A 68 25.25 5.47 7.98
C GLU A 68 25.67 4.71 6.73
N THR A 69 24.76 4.56 5.75
CA THR A 69 25.07 3.92 4.47
C THR A 69 26.20 4.66 3.75
N TYR A 70 26.14 5.99 3.71
CA TYR A 70 27.18 6.80 3.07
C TYR A 70 28.54 6.68 3.78
N ILE A 71 28.55 6.72 5.12
CA ILE A 71 29.77 6.55 5.91
C ILE A 71 30.35 5.15 5.68
N ASP A 72 29.52 4.11 5.68
CA ASP A 72 29.94 2.74 5.44
C ASP A 72 30.57 2.56 4.06
N MET A 73 30.00 3.20 3.02
CA MET A 73 30.57 3.24 1.67
C MET A 73 31.92 3.98 1.59
N LEU A 74 32.17 4.95 2.47
CA LEU A 74 33.46 5.66 2.52
C LEU A 74 34.53 4.85 3.25
N LEU A 75 34.14 4.11 4.29
CA LEU A 75 35.05 3.35 5.13
C LEU A 75 35.39 1.98 4.54
N ASN A 76 34.44 1.36 3.83
CA ASN A 76 34.62 0.06 3.22
C ASN A 76 34.74 0.23 1.70
N ALA A 77 35.81 -0.30 1.13
CA ALA A 77 35.95 -0.33 -0.32
C ALA A 77 34.81 -1.18 -0.91
N ILE A 78 33.99 -0.57 -1.76
CA ILE A 78 33.04 -1.31 -2.58
C ILE A 78 33.88 -2.05 -3.62
N GLU A 79 34.24 -3.30 -3.34
CA GLU A 79 34.76 -4.16 -4.39
C GLU A 79 33.67 -4.29 -5.45
N ALA A 80 33.99 -3.91 -6.68
CA ALA A 80 33.05 -3.85 -7.79
C ALA A 80 32.65 -5.26 -8.26
N LEU A 81 32.00 -6.04 -7.41
CA LEU A 81 31.31 -7.27 -7.75
C LEU A 81 30.55 -7.76 -6.52
N ASP A 82 29.33 -7.27 -6.34
CA ASP A 82 28.31 -8.08 -5.70
C ASP A 82 27.06 -8.03 -6.57
N VAL A 83 27.07 -8.97 -7.50
CA VAL A 83 25.93 -9.69 -8.06
C VAL A 83 24.65 -8.86 -8.12
N CYS A 84 24.36 -8.34 -9.32
CA CYS A 84 22.99 -8.08 -9.75
C CYS A 84 22.16 -9.26 -9.31
N ILE A 85 21.40 -9.10 -8.21
CA ILE A 85 20.79 -10.18 -7.44
C ILE A 85 20.18 -11.15 -8.46
N SER A 86 20.81 -12.30 -8.63
CA SER A 86 20.28 -13.38 -9.46
C SER A 86 18.84 -13.56 -9.04
N SER A 87 17.88 -13.57 -9.98
CA SER A 87 16.44 -13.51 -9.69
C SER A 87 16.06 -14.37 -8.48
N ILE A 88 16.01 -13.77 -7.28
CA ILE A 88 15.62 -14.48 -6.07
C ILE A 88 14.18 -14.94 -6.35
N PRO A 89 13.88 -16.24 -6.23
CA PRO A 89 12.54 -16.72 -6.49
C PRO A 89 11.54 -16.02 -5.55
N PRO A 90 10.25 -15.98 -5.87
CA PRO A 90 9.28 -15.41 -4.95
C PRO A 90 9.34 -16.06 -3.56
N MET A 91 9.35 -15.24 -2.51
CA MET A 91 9.32 -15.70 -1.11
C MET A 91 8.17 -16.68 -0.82
N TYR A 92 7.03 -16.49 -1.49
CA TYR A 92 5.86 -17.36 -1.39
C TYR A 92 5.58 -18.03 -2.74
N PRO A 93 5.31 -19.35 -2.77
CA PRO A 93 4.96 -20.05 -4.00
C PRO A 93 3.80 -19.38 -4.74
N GLY A 94 3.97 -19.13 -6.04
CA GLY A 94 2.96 -18.51 -6.89
C GLY A 94 2.86 -16.98 -6.79
N ASN A 95 3.67 -16.31 -5.95
CA ASN A 95 3.68 -14.86 -5.79
C ASN A 95 4.54 -14.16 -6.86
N LEU A 96 4.25 -14.42 -8.14
CA LEU A 96 4.93 -13.76 -9.25
C LEU A 96 4.35 -12.35 -9.49
N PRO A 97 5.17 -11.36 -9.86
CA PRO A 97 4.66 -10.05 -10.24
C PRO A 97 3.70 -10.20 -11.42
N PRO A 98 2.51 -9.60 -11.38
CA PRO A 98 1.57 -9.70 -12.49
C PRO A 98 2.10 -8.94 -13.71
N ASN A 99 1.94 -9.53 -14.89
CA ASN A 99 2.30 -8.89 -16.17
C ASN A 99 1.21 -7.91 -16.67
N ALA A 100 0.33 -7.45 -15.77
CA ALA A 100 -0.80 -6.57 -16.07
C ALA A 100 -0.94 -5.53 -14.95
N THR A 101 -1.50 -4.36 -15.28
CA THR A 101 -1.76 -3.29 -14.31
C THR A 101 -2.64 -3.82 -13.16
N MET A 102 -2.12 -3.76 -11.93
CA MET A 102 -2.78 -4.31 -10.76
C MET A 102 -4.07 -3.58 -10.37
N CYS A 103 -4.18 -2.29 -10.71
CA CYS A 103 -5.30 -1.45 -10.35
C CYS A 103 -5.68 -0.54 -11.52
N ILE A 104 -6.92 -0.65 -12.01
CA ILE A 104 -7.51 0.31 -12.96
C ILE A 104 -8.36 1.28 -12.14
N THR A 105 -7.93 2.53 -12.02
CA THR A 105 -8.56 3.54 -11.16
C THR A 105 -8.73 4.87 -11.89
N GLY A 106 -9.49 5.77 -11.27
CA GLY A 106 -9.70 7.13 -11.80
C GLY A 106 -10.37 7.12 -13.17
N ILE A 107 -9.94 8.02 -14.06
CA ILE A 107 -10.50 8.16 -15.41
C ILE A 107 -10.39 6.85 -16.21
N ALA A 108 -9.30 6.10 -16.03
CA ALA A 108 -9.06 4.84 -16.74
C ALA A 108 -10.07 3.74 -16.37
N PHE A 109 -10.76 3.85 -15.22
CA PHE A 109 -11.79 2.88 -14.82
C PHE A 109 -12.97 2.85 -15.81
N GLN A 110 -13.25 3.94 -16.53
CA GLN A 110 -14.26 3.95 -17.58
C GLN A 110 -13.97 2.96 -18.70
N ASN A 111 -12.69 2.67 -18.97
CA ASN A 111 -12.28 1.77 -20.06
C ASN A 111 -12.69 0.31 -19.82
N VAL A 112 -12.98 -0.06 -18.56
CA VAL A 112 -13.43 -1.40 -18.20
C VAL A 112 -14.93 -1.48 -17.91
N VAL A 113 -15.65 -0.35 -17.92
CA VAL A 113 -17.10 -0.35 -17.75
C VAL A 113 -17.77 -0.61 -19.10
N LYS A 114 -18.41 -1.78 -19.21
CA LYS A 114 -19.15 -2.17 -20.42
C LYS A 114 -20.56 -1.60 -20.44
N ARG A 115 -21.19 -1.46 -19.26
CA ARG A 115 -22.56 -0.95 -19.14
C ARG A 115 -22.72 -0.23 -17.81
N SER A 116 -23.38 0.93 -17.87
CA SER A 116 -23.72 1.74 -16.70
C SER A 116 -25.20 2.14 -16.80
N ILE A 117 -26.05 1.57 -15.96
CA ILE A 117 -27.49 1.91 -15.90
C ILE A 117 -27.75 2.59 -14.56
N GLY A 118 -27.96 3.90 -14.60
CA GLY A 118 -28.23 4.71 -13.40
C GLY A 118 -27.02 4.88 -12.46
N TRP A 119 -25.81 4.71 -13.00
CA TRP A 119 -24.57 5.06 -12.30
C TRP A 119 -23.88 6.22 -13.03
N ASP A 120 -23.57 7.27 -12.29
CA ASP A 120 -22.90 8.46 -12.78
C ASP A 120 -21.41 8.38 -12.50
N PHE A 121 -20.58 8.71 -13.50
CA PHE A 121 -19.14 8.81 -13.32
C PHE A 121 -18.79 10.21 -12.81
N ILE A 122 -18.45 10.33 -11.53
CA ILE A 122 -18.27 11.61 -10.86
C ILE A 122 -16.91 11.69 -10.15
N ASN A 123 -16.39 12.91 -10.03
CA ASN A 123 -15.25 13.21 -9.16
C ASN A 123 -15.77 13.63 -7.78
N GLU A 124 -15.64 12.77 -6.77
CA GLU A 124 -15.99 13.09 -5.38
C GLU A 124 -14.82 13.74 -4.61
N GLY A 125 -13.73 14.08 -5.31
CA GLY A 125 -12.53 14.70 -4.76
C GLY A 125 -12.49 16.22 -4.96
N THR A 126 -11.30 16.79 -4.75
CA THR A 126 -11.02 18.20 -5.11
C THR A 126 -10.35 18.27 -6.49
N ALA A 127 -10.06 19.49 -6.97
CA ALA A 127 -9.30 19.67 -8.21
C ALA A 127 -7.88 19.10 -8.08
N GLU A 128 -7.25 19.20 -6.91
CA GLU A 128 -5.90 18.76 -6.61
C GLU A 128 -5.82 17.27 -6.25
N LYS A 129 -6.91 16.72 -5.69
CA LYS A 129 -7.00 15.31 -5.28
C LYS A 129 -8.29 14.69 -5.80
N GLN A 130 -8.29 14.44 -7.11
CA GLN A 130 -9.42 13.84 -7.82
C GLN A 130 -9.69 12.42 -7.33
N LYS A 131 -10.97 12.09 -7.17
CA LYS A 131 -11.49 10.77 -6.79
C LYS A 131 -12.63 10.40 -7.72
N TYR A 132 -12.27 10.05 -8.94
CA TYR A 132 -13.23 9.60 -9.93
C TYR A 132 -13.73 8.17 -9.63
N GLY A 133 -15.04 7.97 -9.74
CA GLY A 133 -15.69 6.68 -9.58
C GLY A 133 -17.14 6.70 -10.08
N TYR A 134 -17.77 5.53 -10.13
CA TYR A 134 -19.20 5.41 -10.44
C TYR A 134 -20.02 5.43 -9.16
N VAL A 135 -21.06 6.26 -9.14
CA VAL A 135 -21.97 6.43 -8.00
C VAL A 135 -23.41 6.25 -8.46
N SER A 136 -24.23 5.56 -7.65
CA SER A 136 -25.65 5.38 -7.89
C SER A 136 -26.44 5.63 -6.61
N TRP A 137 -27.62 6.22 -6.79
CA TRP A 137 -28.53 6.61 -5.70
C TRP A 137 -29.83 5.80 -5.67
N THR A 138 -30.06 4.95 -6.67
CA THR A 138 -31.32 4.22 -6.83
C THR A 138 -31.09 2.71 -6.75
N PRO A 139 -31.77 2.00 -5.83
CA PRO A 139 -31.74 0.54 -5.79
C PRO A 139 -32.17 -0.08 -7.12
N GLY A 140 -31.49 -1.16 -7.53
CA GLY A 140 -31.76 -1.86 -8.78
C GLY A 140 -30.91 -1.39 -9.97
N ASN A 141 -30.22 -0.26 -9.85
CA ASN A 141 -29.25 0.20 -10.86
C ASN A 141 -28.07 -0.77 -10.99
N GLU A 142 -27.51 -0.88 -12.19
CA GLU A 142 -26.53 -1.90 -12.54
C GLU A 142 -25.27 -1.29 -13.18
N LEU A 143 -24.11 -1.75 -12.72
CA LEU A 143 -22.80 -1.45 -13.31
C LEU A 143 -22.14 -2.76 -13.74
N VAL A 144 -21.81 -2.88 -15.02
CA VAL A 144 -21.14 -4.06 -15.59
C VAL A 144 -19.71 -3.70 -15.93
N VAL A 145 -18.78 -4.36 -15.25
CA VAL A 145 -17.33 -4.19 -15.43
C VAL A 145 -16.75 -5.44 -16.09
N VAL A 146 -15.86 -5.26 -17.06
CA VAL A 146 -15.13 -6.33 -17.74
C VAL A 146 -13.69 -6.31 -17.27
N VAL A 147 -13.24 -7.40 -16.68
CA VAL A 147 -11.87 -7.56 -16.17
C VAL A 147 -11.16 -8.63 -16.96
N ASP A 148 -9.98 -8.31 -17.48
CA ASP A 148 -9.11 -9.29 -18.13
C ASP A 148 -8.32 -10.09 -17.08
N SER A 149 -8.78 -11.32 -16.85
CA SER A 149 -8.13 -12.30 -15.98
C SER A 149 -7.23 -13.27 -16.75
N LEU A 150 -6.91 -13.05 -18.02
CA LEU A 150 -6.01 -13.96 -18.74
C LEU A 150 -4.61 -13.92 -18.12
N ARG A 151 -4.12 -15.10 -17.75
CA ARG A 151 -2.77 -15.31 -17.20
C ARG A 151 -2.15 -16.50 -17.92
N PRO A 152 -1.51 -16.27 -19.09
CA PRO A 152 -1.06 -17.36 -19.97
C PRO A 152 0.04 -18.23 -19.33
N LEU A 153 0.72 -17.73 -18.30
CA LEU A 153 1.77 -18.44 -17.57
C LEU A 153 1.24 -19.24 -16.37
N LEU A 154 -0.06 -19.16 -16.05
CA LEU A 154 -0.66 -19.87 -14.93
C LEU A 154 -1.52 -21.05 -15.43
N PRO A 155 -1.59 -22.17 -14.68
CA PRO A 155 -2.54 -23.24 -14.96
C PRO A 155 -3.98 -22.71 -15.08
N ILE A 156 -4.78 -23.30 -15.97
CA ILE A 156 -6.19 -22.93 -16.19
C ILE A 156 -7.05 -23.09 -14.90
N THR A 157 -6.61 -23.95 -13.99
CA THR A 157 -7.25 -24.18 -12.68
C THR A 157 -6.94 -23.10 -11.65
N THR A 158 -6.00 -22.18 -11.93
CA THR A 158 -5.62 -21.13 -11.00
C THR A 158 -6.74 -20.11 -10.84
N LYS A 159 -7.22 -19.95 -9.61
CA LYS A 159 -8.18 -18.90 -9.25
C LYS A 159 -7.48 -17.55 -9.25
N ILE A 160 -8.07 -16.58 -9.94
CA ILE A 160 -7.51 -15.23 -10.05
C ILE A 160 -8.40 -14.30 -9.22
N PRO A 161 -7.87 -13.67 -8.15
CA PRO A 161 -8.66 -12.76 -7.34
C PRO A 161 -8.96 -11.49 -8.13
N VAL A 162 -10.23 -11.09 -8.13
CA VAL A 162 -10.68 -9.77 -8.60
C VAL A 162 -11.04 -8.95 -7.38
N LEU A 163 -10.35 -7.82 -7.18
CA LEU A 163 -10.57 -6.92 -6.07
C LEU A 163 -11.38 -5.72 -6.53
N LEU A 164 -12.47 -5.43 -5.83
CA LEU A 164 -13.27 -4.23 -6.02
C LEU A 164 -13.11 -3.32 -4.80
N HIS A 165 -12.70 -2.07 -5.03
CA HIS A 165 -12.67 -1.05 -3.99
C HIS A 165 -13.90 -0.18 -4.08
N TYR A 166 -14.48 0.13 -2.94
CA TYR A 166 -15.64 1.02 -2.81
C TYR A 166 -15.49 1.86 -1.55
N LEU A 167 -16.13 3.03 -1.53
CA LEU A 167 -16.12 3.91 -0.38
C LEU A 167 -16.96 3.30 0.76
N LYS A 168 -16.55 3.55 2.00
CA LYS A 168 -17.31 3.16 3.22
C LYS A 168 -17.59 4.36 4.15
N SER A 169 -17.30 5.56 3.68
CA SER A 169 -17.18 6.75 4.53
C SER A 169 -18.47 7.57 4.69
N TYR A 170 -19.53 7.23 3.96
CA TYR A 170 -20.77 8.01 4.00
C TYR A 170 -21.78 7.45 4.99
N GLN A 171 -22.54 8.33 5.63
CA GLN A 171 -23.75 7.93 6.34
C GLN A 171 -24.80 7.46 5.33
N HIS A 172 -25.59 6.45 5.70
CA HIS A 172 -26.68 5.91 4.86
C HIS A 172 -26.21 5.34 3.52
N MET A 173 -25.02 4.74 3.46
CA MET A 173 -24.58 4.05 2.25
C MET A 173 -25.54 2.92 1.84
N GLY A 174 -25.83 2.87 0.54
CA GLY A 174 -26.52 1.74 -0.07
C GLY A 174 -25.67 0.47 -0.08
N MET A 175 -26.29 -0.64 -0.45
CA MET A 175 -25.63 -1.92 -0.64
C MET A 175 -25.71 -2.34 -2.11
N ALA A 176 -24.64 -2.95 -2.61
CA ALA A 176 -24.60 -3.56 -3.94
C ALA A 176 -24.26 -5.05 -3.81
N ILE A 177 -24.87 -5.87 -4.66
CA ILE A 177 -24.54 -7.29 -4.78
C ILE A 177 -23.59 -7.44 -5.97
N ILE A 178 -22.45 -8.08 -5.75
CA ILE A 178 -21.52 -8.44 -6.83
C ILE A 178 -21.94 -9.79 -7.40
N ARG A 179 -22.13 -9.86 -8.72
CA ARG A 179 -22.40 -11.09 -9.47
C ARG A 179 -21.27 -11.28 -10.48
N TYR A 180 -20.69 -12.47 -10.53
CA TYR A 180 -19.58 -12.84 -11.41
C TYR A 180 -19.89 -14.14 -12.14
#